data_AF-A0AAP2GMN3-F1
#
_entry.id   AF-A0AAP2GMN3-F1
#
_cell.length_a   1.000
_cell.length_b   1.000
_cell.length_c   1.000
_cell.angle_alpha   90.00
_cell.angle_beta   90.00
_cell.angle_gamma   90.00
#
_symmetry.space_group_name_H-M   'P 1'
#
loop_
_entity.id
_entity.type
_entity.pdbx_description
1 polymer ?
#
loop_
_entity_poly.entity_id
_entity_poly.type
_entity_poly.pdbx_seq_one_letter_code
_entity_poly.pdbx_strand_id
1 'polypeptide(L)'
;MSNPDYFEFIKISITVISPFIASYLTYSYAIKGKLKEVSFHKRQELNIILSHLLLVYHHLIKLKDLVSIRNSGDDELIIPKEFIPLFAVKCGFLNHDCFKNLEKSIENLNKYDPITYYELEGIGKRFDYVVEKILIPFIGSKSHSNVGDKLALVNLDKIIVEIVSTINAVSPLIDKETVKRSKQKLFKPGEEHDSLKNEINQWVYELIIDLMPKRERMPTFDEFLKEASNPEVKAVLNSQVKVLMDNEFESLIKMVAENPDLSFEEIEKELGKLNL
;
A
#
# COMPACT_ATOMS: atom_id res chain seq x y z
N MET A 1 42.61 33.84 61.04
CA MET A 1 43.36 34.47 59.95
C MET A 1 43.45 33.47 58.80
N SER A 2 42.66 33.66 57.75
CA SER A 2 42.72 32.86 56.52
C SER A 2 43.83 33.42 55.62
N ASN A 3 44.72 32.55 55.14
CA ASN A 3 45.93 32.92 54.40
C ASN A 3 45.55 33.44 52.99
N PRO A 4 45.83 34.71 52.63
CA PRO A 4 45.43 35.31 51.36
C PRO A 4 45.95 34.56 50.13
N ASP A 5 47.19 34.05 50.22
CA ASP A 5 47.86 33.32 49.13
C ASP A 5 47.13 32.01 48.76
N TYR A 6 46.46 31.39 49.72
CA TYR A 6 45.70 30.16 49.49
C TYR A 6 44.43 30.41 48.68
N PHE A 7 43.78 31.56 48.89
CA PHE A 7 42.60 31.98 48.13
C PHE A 7 42.96 32.36 46.69
N GLU A 8 44.13 32.97 46.49
CA GLU A 8 44.62 33.36 45.17
C GLU A 8 45.04 32.15 44.34
N PHE A 9 45.73 31.19 44.96
CA PHE A 9 46.09 29.91 44.34
C PHE A 9 44.85 29.08 43.94
N ILE A 10 43.82 29.04 44.78
CA ILE A 10 42.54 28.39 44.46
C ILE A 10 41.84 29.10 43.31
N LYS A 11 41.81 30.45 43.29
CA LYS A 11 41.25 31.21 42.16
C LYS A 11 41.97 30.90 40.85
N ILE A 12 43.30 30.92 40.83
CA ILE A 12 44.10 30.63 39.64
C ILE A 12 43.83 29.20 39.17
N SER A 13 43.82 28.23 40.11
CA SER A 13 43.53 26.83 39.80
C SER A 13 42.12 26.63 39.21
N ILE A 14 41.09 27.26 39.77
CA ILE A 14 39.72 27.22 39.24
C ILE A 14 39.64 27.90 37.87
N THR A 15 40.33 29.02 37.68
CA THR A 15 40.36 29.74 36.39
C THR A 15 41.03 28.92 35.30
N VAL A 16 42.05 28.13 35.63
CA VAL A 16 42.73 27.23 34.69
C VAL A 16 41.96 25.94 34.43
N ILE A 17 41.31 25.36 35.45
CA ILE A 17 40.61 24.07 35.34
C ILE A 17 39.19 24.23 34.76
N SER A 18 38.51 25.34 35.02
CA SER A 18 37.11 25.55 34.58
C SER A 18 36.91 25.50 33.05
N PRO A 19 37.82 25.97 32.18
CA PRO A 19 37.65 25.85 30.73
C PRO A 19 37.75 24.40 30.24
N PHE A 20 38.58 23.57 30.90
CA PHE A 20 38.67 22.14 30.58
C PHE A 20 37.41 21.39 30.99
N ILE A 21 36.89 21.68 32.19
CA ILE A 21 35.61 21.12 32.65
C ILE A 21 34.48 21.58 31.72
N ALA A 22 34.40 22.87 31.40
CA ALA A 22 33.38 23.41 30.50
C ALA A 22 33.48 22.80 29.09
N SER A 23 34.68 22.62 28.56
CA SER A 23 34.91 21.97 27.25
C SER A 23 34.50 20.49 27.28
N TYR A 24 34.87 19.75 28.34
CA TYR A 24 34.49 18.36 28.51
C TYR A 24 32.96 18.19 28.64
N LEU A 25 32.30 19.06 29.43
CA LEU A 25 30.85 19.06 29.58
C LEU A 25 30.16 19.43 28.27
N THR A 26 30.66 20.44 27.55
CA THR A 26 30.13 20.85 26.23
C THR A 26 30.25 19.70 25.22
N TYR A 27 31.42 19.05 25.15
CA TYR A 27 31.60 17.91 24.28
C TYR A 27 30.70 16.72 24.69
N SER A 28 30.67 16.37 25.96
CA SER A 28 29.96 15.17 26.44
C SER A 28 28.45 15.31 26.42
N TYR A 29 27.92 16.48 26.76
CA TYR A 29 26.48 16.72 26.83
C TYR A 29 25.93 17.39 25.58
N ALA A 30 26.58 18.45 25.07
CA ALA A 30 26.04 19.18 23.92
C ALA A 30 26.37 18.47 22.60
N ILE A 31 27.64 18.15 22.33
CA ILE A 31 28.03 17.57 21.03
C ILE A 31 27.65 16.08 20.97
N LYS A 32 28.15 15.28 21.91
CA LYS A 32 27.90 13.83 21.94
C LYS A 32 26.44 13.49 22.21
N GLY A 33 25.74 14.31 23.02
CA GLY A 33 24.29 14.20 23.20
C GLY A 33 23.52 14.44 21.90
N LYS A 34 23.81 15.55 21.22
CA LYS A 34 23.17 15.88 19.93
C LYS A 34 23.46 14.85 18.83
N LEU A 35 24.68 14.30 18.78
CA LEU A 35 25.02 13.22 17.83
C LEU A 35 24.22 11.94 18.12
N LYS A 36 24.01 11.59 19.40
CA LYS A 36 23.15 10.46 19.77
C LYS A 36 21.70 10.70 19.36
N GLU A 37 21.18 11.90 19.58
CA GLU A 37 19.83 12.30 19.19
C GLU A 37 19.63 12.22 17.67
N VAL A 38 20.56 12.77 16.88
CA VAL A 38 20.55 12.64 15.42
C VAL A 38 20.58 11.18 14.98
N SER A 39 21.43 10.35 15.60
CA SER A 39 21.50 8.91 15.28
C SER A 39 20.20 8.16 15.62
N PHE A 40 19.53 8.57 16.70
CA PHE A 40 18.24 8.00 17.10
C PHE A 40 17.13 8.38 16.11
N HIS A 41 17.01 9.66 15.77
CA HIS A 41 16.02 10.12 14.78
C HIS A 41 16.27 9.53 13.41
N LYS A 42 17.54 9.49 12.94
CA LYS A 42 17.91 8.78 11.71
C LYS A 42 17.36 7.35 11.70
N ARG A 43 17.58 6.59 12.78
CA ARG A 43 17.10 5.21 12.88
C ARG A 43 15.57 5.13 12.89
N GLN A 44 14.88 6.08 13.52
CA GLN A 44 13.41 6.15 13.47
C GLN A 44 12.91 6.40 12.05
N GLU A 45 13.45 7.40 11.34
CA GLU A 45 13.04 7.70 9.96
C GLU A 45 13.32 6.53 9.02
N LEU A 46 14.49 5.86 9.15
CA LEU A 46 14.80 4.67 8.36
C LEU A 46 13.82 3.51 8.62
N ASN A 47 13.37 3.31 9.86
CA ASN A 47 12.33 2.31 10.16
C ASN A 47 10.99 2.66 9.53
N ILE A 48 10.61 3.93 9.54
CA ILE A 48 9.37 4.42 8.90
C ILE A 48 9.45 4.19 7.39
N ILE A 49 10.57 4.56 6.76
CA ILE A 49 10.81 4.32 5.33
C ILE A 49 10.73 2.82 5.03
N LEU A 50 11.41 1.98 5.80
CA LEU A 50 11.35 0.52 5.62
C LEU A 50 9.92 -0.02 5.71
N SER A 51 9.13 0.48 6.67
CA SER A 51 7.72 0.12 6.79
C SER A 51 6.94 0.48 5.53
N HIS A 52 7.11 1.69 5.00
CA HIS A 52 6.44 2.10 3.76
C HIS A 52 6.94 1.33 2.54
N LEU A 53 8.23 1.01 2.43
CA LEU A 53 8.77 0.17 1.37
C LEU A 53 8.14 -1.23 1.38
N LEU A 54 7.94 -1.82 2.56
CA LEU A 54 7.27 -3.11 2.72
C LEU A 54 5.77 -3.02 2.33
N LEU A 55 5.09 -1.94 2.69
CA LEU A 55 3.70 -1.71 2.26
C LEU A 55 3.58 -1.59 0.73
N VAL A 56 4.49 -0.84 0.11
CA VAL A 56 4.58 -0.73 -1.35
C VAL A 56 4.86 -2.09 -1.99
N TYR A 57 5.81 -2.85 -1.43
CA TYR A 57 6.08 -4.21 -1.91
C TYR A 57 4.83 -5.09 -1.86
N HIS A 58 4.10 -5.12 -0.74
CA HIS A 58 2.86 -5.90 -0.63
C HIS A 58 1.77 -5.41 -1.60
N HIS A 59 1.66 -4.10 -1.82
CA HIS A 59 0.75 -3.54 -2.83
C HIS A 59 1.09 -4.06 -4.24
N LEU A 60 2.37 -4.06 -4.61
CA LEU A 60 2.83 -4.52 -5.93
C LEU A 60 2.65 -6.04 -6.11
N ILE A 61 2.86 -6.84 -5.05
CA ILE A 61 2.58 -8.28 -5.08
C ILE A 61 1.08 -8.53 -5.25
N LYS A 62 0.21 -7.84 -4.51
CA LYS A 62 -1.24 -7.95 -4.72
C LYS A 62 -1.64 -7.63 -6.16
N LEU A 63 -1.07 -6.56 -6.75
CA LEU A 63 -1.27 -6.24 -8.16
C LEU A 63 -0.83 -7.37 -9.09
N LYS A 64 0.31 -8.01 -8.81
CA LYS A 64 0.84 -9.13 -9.60
C LYS A 64 -0.10 -10.32 -9.57
N ASP A 65 -0.62 -10.61 -8.39
CA ASP A 65 -1.54 -11.71 -8.15
C ASP A 65 -2.87 -11.47 -8.85
N LEU A 66 -3.39 -10.24 -8.83
CA LEU A 66 -4.60 -9.87 -9.58
C LEU A 66 -4.43 -10.10 -11.09
N VAL A 67 -3.30 -9.70 -11.66
CA VAL A 67 -2.99 -9.96 -13.09
C VAL A 67 -2.86 -11.46 -13.36
N SER A 68 -2.27 -12.22 -12.43
CA SER A 68 -2.13 -13.67 -12.57
C SER A 68 -3.47 -14.40 -12.48
N ILE A 69 -4.36 -14.01 -11.55
CA ILE A 69 -5.72 -14.54 -11.43
C ILE A 69 -6.53 -14.22 -12.69
N ARG A 70 -6.41 -13.00 -13.21
CA ARG A 70 -7.04 -12.57 -14.47
C ARG A 70 -6.62 -13.46 -15.64
N ASN A 71 -5.36 -13.87 -15.69
CA ASN A 71 -4.78 -14.67 -16.78
C ASN A 71 -4.87 -16.20 -16.58
N SER A 72 -5.23 -16.67 -15.39
CA SER A 72 -5.33 -18.11 -15.11
C SER A 72 -6.55 -18.73 -15.83
N GLY A 73 -6.55 -20.05 -16.01
CA GLY A 73 -7.70 -20.78 -16.56
C GLY A 73 -8.77 -21.14 -15.52
N ASP A 74 -8.56 -20.84 -14.24
CA ASP A 74 -9.45 -21.27 -13.14
C ASP A 74 -10.68 -20.37 -12.96
N ASP A 75 -11.86 -20.96 -12.87
CA ASP A 75 -13.17 -20.26 -12.76
C ASP A 75 -13.66 -20.07 -11.30
N GLU A 76 -12.75 -20.03 -10.33
CA GLU A 76 -13.07 -20.01 -8.89
C GLU A 76 -13.60 -18.67 -8.36
N LEU A 77 -13.62 -17.61 -9.17
CA LEU A 77 -14.23 -16.34 -8.79
C LEU A 77 -15.75 -16.39 -9.00
N ILE A 78 -16.48 -15.81 -8.04
CA ILE A 78 -17.94 -15.62 -8.13
C ILE A 78 -18.30 -14.74 -9.34
N ILE A 79 -17.44 -13.77 -9.63
CA ILE A 79 -17.59 -12.82 -10.73
C ILE A 79 -16.67 -13.19 -11.91
N PRO A 80 -17.00 -12.75 -13.13
CA PRO A 80 -16.11 -12.91 -14.27
C PRO A 80 -14.78 -12.15 -14.06
N LYS A 81 -13.70 -12.65 -14.67
CA LYS A 81 -12.34 -12.09 -14.49
C LYS A 81 -12.18 -10.70 -15.11
N GLU A 82 -13.03 -10.40 -16.08
CA GLU A 82 -13.15 -9.09 -16.73
C GLU A 82 -13.46 -7.97 -15.73
N PHE A 83 -13.94 -8.32 -14.53
CA PHE A 83 -14.30 -7.37 -13.49
C PHE A 83 -13.15 -7.05 -12.54
N ILE A 84 -12.14 -7.91 -12.40
CA ILE A 84 -10.96 -7.70 -11.53
C ILE A 84 -10.40 -6.27 -11.62
N PRO A 85 -10.30 -5.64 -12.81
CA PRO A 85 -9.81 -4.28 -12.92
C PRO A 85 -10.66 -3.22 -12.22
N LEU A 86 -11.99 -3.40 -12.18
CA LEU A 86 -12.91 -2.51 -11.46
C LEU A 86 -12.63 -2.57 -9.95
N PHE A 87 -12.35 -3.77 -9.42
CA PHE A 87 -12.01 -3.98 -8.01
C PHE A 87 -10.67 -3.35 -7.67
N ALA A 88 -9.68 -3.56 -8.54
CA ALA A 88 -8.35 -2.99 -8.39
C ALA A 88 -8.39 -1.44 -8.34
N VAL A 89 -9.21 -0.81 -9.19
CA VAL A 89 -9.16 0.64 -9.43
C VAL A 89 -10.20 1.43 -8.63
N LYS A 90 -11.41 0.91 -8.46
CA LYS A 90 -12.54 1.70 -7.92
C LYS A 90 -12.93 1.38 -6.49
N CYS A 91 -12.51 0.24 -5.95
CA CYS A 91 -13.06 -0.28 -4.69
C CYS A 91 -12.14 -0.07 -3.47
N GLY A 92 -11.07 0.72 -3.59
CA GLY A 92 -10.11 0.93 -2.49
C GLY A 92 -9.30 -0.32 -2.12
N PHE A 93 -9.41 -1.38 -2.92
CA PHE A 93 -8.71 -2.66 -2.73
C PHE A 93 -7.19 -2.50 -2.80
N LEU A 94 -6.74 -1.46 -3.50
CA LEU A 94 -5.36 -1.04 -3.61
C LEU A 94 -5.15 0.27 -2.84
N ASN A 95 -4.29 0.24 -1.82
CA ASN A 95 -3.90 1.44 -1.07
C ASN A 95 -2.87 2.25 -1.89
N HIS A 96 -3.33 3.17 -2.75
CA HIS A 96 -2.44 4.02 -3.56
C HIS A 96 -1.70 5.07 -2.73
N ASP A 97 -2.23 5.47 -1.57
CA ASP A 97 -1.56 6.43 -0.68
C ASP A 97 -0.20 5.92 -0.15
N CYS A 98 0.08 4.61 -0.27
CA CYS A 98 1.36 4.05 0.16
C CYS A 98 2.58 4.69 -0.55
N PHE A 99 2.46 5.08 -1.82
CA PHE A 99 3.55 5.71 -2.57
C PHE A 99 3.82 7.14 -2.09
N LYS A 100 2.76 7.90 -1.86
CA LYS A 100 2.84 9.26 -1.31
C LYS A 100 3.39 9.27 0.11
N ASN A 101 2.98 8.30 0.93
CA ASN A 101 3.49 8.15 2.30
C ASN A 101 4.97 7.75 2.32
N LEU A 102 5.40 6.89 1.39
CA LEU A 102 6.81 6.57 1.19
C LEU A 102 7.61 7.83 0.87
N GLU A 103 7.19 8.59 -0.15
CA GLU A 103 7.88 9.83 -0.55
C GLU A 103 8.02 10.82 0.62
N LYS A 104 6.93 11.05 1.34
CA LYS A 104 6.93 11.94 2.52
C LYS A 104 7.88 11.45 3.61
N SER A 105 7.97 10.15 3.83
CA SER A 105 8.90 9.58 4.81
C SER A 105 10.37 9.72 4.38
N ILE A 106 10.65 9.65 3.08
CA ILE A 106 12.00 9.88 2.53
C ILE A 106 12.39 11.35 2.71
N GLU A 107 11.50 12.30 2.42
CA GLU A 107 11.75 13.73 2.61
C GLU A 107 12.16 14.10 4.05
N ASN A 108 11.60 13.42 5.06
CA ASN A 108 11.97 13.62 6.46
C ASN A 108 13.42 13.21 6.76
N LEU A 109 13.97 12.23 6.02
CA LEU A 109 15.32 11.71 6.23
C LEU A 109 16.40 12.74 5.88
N ASN A 110 16.12 13.69 4.98
CA ASN A 110 17.09 14.70 4.52
C ASN A 110 17.77 15.45 5.69
N LYS A 111 17.04 15.69 6.79
CA LYS A 111 17.58 16.38 7.97
C LYS A 111 18.62 15.58 8.76
N TYR A 112 18.60 14.26 8.64
CA TYR A 112 19.38 13.34 9.48
C TYR A 112 20.36 12.46 8.70
N ASP A 113 20.06 12.17 7.44
CA ASP A 113 20.92 11.44 6.50
C ASP A 113 20.72 11.93 5.06
N PRO A 114 21.42 13.01 4.65
CA PRO A 114 21.31 13.57 3.30
C PRO A 114 21.78 12.61 2.19
N ILE A 115 22.70 11.70 2.50
CA ILE A 115 23.27 10.77 1.51
C ILE A 115 22.20 9.73 1.16
N THR A 116 21.66 9.04 2.17
CA THR A 116 20.60 8.06 1.95
C THR A 116 19.32 8.75 1.44
N TYR A 117 19.04 9.99 1.83
CA TYR A 117 17.96 10.77 1.21
C TYR A 117 18.14 10.89 -0.32
N TYR A 118 19.32 11.33 -0.77
CA TYR A 118 19.58 11.52 -2.21
C TYR A 118 19.50 10.20 -2.99
N GLU A 119 19.88 9.08 -2.39
CA GLU A 119 19.75 7.75 -3.00
C GLU A 119 18.29 7.28 -3.14
N LEU A 120 17.39 7.77 -2.28
CA LEU A 120 15.99 7.33 -2.21
C LEU A 120 15.00 8.33 -2.81
N GLU A 121 15.42 9.57 -3.04
CA GLU A 121 14.56 10.65 -3.52
C GLU A 121 13.82 10.28 -4.82
N GLY A 122 12.52 10.57 -4.86
CA GLY A 122 11.68 10.34 -6.05
C GLY A 122 11.27 8.89 -6.29
N ILE A 123 11.71 7.92 -5.48
CA ILE A 123 11.28 6.51 -5.60
C ILE A 123 9.76 6.39 -5.48
N GLY A 124 9.14 7.06 -4.49
CA GLY A 124 7.70 7.00 -4.27
C GLY A 124 6.93 7.53 -5.48
N LYS A 125 7.28 8.74 -5.93
CA LYS A 125 6.67 9.39 -7.11
C LYS A 125 6.82 8.56 -8.40
N ARG A 126 7.99 7.95 -8.60
CA ARG A 126 8.25 7.13 -9.79
C ARG A 126 7.41 5.87 -9.80
N PHE A 127 7.29 5.17 -8.67
CA PHE A 127 6.45 3.97 -8.59
C PHE A 127 4.98 4.30 -8.75
N ASP A 128 4.51 5.39 -8.13
CA ASP A 128 3.15 5.89 -8.29
C ASP A 128 2.83 6.15 -9.77
N TYR A 129 3.72 6.86 -10.48
CA TYR A 129 3.57 7.12 -11.92
C TYR A 129 3.45 5.84 -12.74
N VAL A 130 4.32 4.84 -12.50
CA VAL A 130 4.27 3.59 -13.26
C VAL A 130 2.98 2.81 -12.95
N VAL A 131 2.54 2.79 -11.70
CA VAL A 131 1.29 2.15 -11.32
C VAL A 131 0.09 2.85 -11.98
N GLU A 132 -0.04 4.16 -11.83
CA GLU A 132 -1.18 4.91 -12.34
C GLU A 132 -1.23 5.03 -13.86
N LYS A 133 -0.08 5.25 -14.51
CA LYS A 133 -0.04 5.58 -15.94
C LYS A 133 0.24 4.39 -16.83
N ILE A 134 0.79 3.31 -16.28
CA ILE A 134 1.16 2.12 -17.05
C ILE A 134 0.33 0.94 -16.56
N LEU A 135 0.48 0.53 -15.30
CA LEU A 135 -0.10 -0.74 -14.83
C LEU A 135 -1.63 -0.70 -14.77
N ILE A 136 -2.22 0.31 -14.12
CA ILE A 136 -3.68 0.45 -13.97
C ILE A 136 -4.39 0.52 -15.33
N PRO A 137 -3.96 1.32 -16.32
CA PRO A 137 -4.62 1.37 -17.62
C PRO A 137 -4.63 0.04 -18.38
N PHE A 138 -3.56 -0.76 -18.27
CA PHE A 138 -3.52 -2.09 -18.92
C PHE A 138 -4.35 -3.14 -18.18
N ILE A 139 -4.42 -3.05 -16.84
CA ILE A 139 -5.33 -3.87 -16.06
C ILE A 139 -6.78 -3.47 -16.39
N GLY A 140 -7.08 -2.17 -16.40
CA GLY A 140 -8.40 -1.54 -16.62
C GLY A 140 -8.98 -1.63 -18.02
N SER A 141 -8.20 -1.99 -19.04
CA SER A 141 -8.68 -1.96 -20.43
C SER A 141 -9.62 -3.14 -20.73
N LYS A 142 -10.81 -2.84 -21.26
CA LYS A 142 -11.77 -3.82 -21.81
C LYS A 142 -11.18 -4.65 -22.98
N SER A 143 -10.15 -4.12 -23.66
CA SER A 143 -9.44 -4.82 -24.74
C SER A 143 -8.32 -5.69 -24.19
N HIS A 144 -8.50 -7.01 -24.26
CA HIS A 144 -7.46 -7.99 -23.94
C HIS A 144 -6.44 -8.07 -25.07
N SER A 145 -5.39 -7.24 -24.99
CA SER A 145 -4.21 -7.49 -25.81
C SER A 145 -3.20 -8.31 -25.01
N ASN A 146 -2.90 -9.52 -25.49
CA ASN A 146 -1.86 -10.41 -24.93
C ASN A 146 -0.48 -9.72 -24.79
N VAL A 147 -0.27 -8.63 -25.54
CA VAL A 147 0.93 -7.80 -25.49
C VAL A 147 0.88 -6.82 -24.30
N GLY A 148 -0.27 -6.18 -24.04
CA GLY A 148 -0.45 -5.25 -22.93
C GLY A 148 -0.29 -5.92 -21.56
N ASP A 149 -0.88 -7.10 -21.36
CA ASP A 149 -0.77 -7.84 -20.10
C ASP A 149 0.68 -8.29 -19.84
N LYS A 150 1.40 -8.73 -20.88
CA LYS A 150 2.83 -9.08 -20.78
C LYS A 150 3.69 -7.87 -20.46
N LEU A 151 3.42 -6.72 -21.07
CA LEU A 151 4.14 -5.48 -20.77
C LEU A 151 3.87 -5.00 -19.33
N ALA A 152 2.64 -5.12 -18.85
CA ALA A 152 2.29 -4.80 -17.46
C ALA A 152 3.06 -5.69 -16.47
N LEU A 153 3.04 -7.01 -16.68
CA LEU A 153 3.76 -7.97 -15.84
C LEU A 153 5.28 -7.71 -15.82
N VAL A 154 5.89 -7.46 -16.99
CA VAL A 154 7.33 -7.17 -17.07
C VAL A 154 7.69 -5.89 -16.32
N ASN A 155 6.88 -4.84 -16.43
CA ASN A 155 7.12 -3.60 -15.69
C ASN A 155 6.92 -3.80 -14.19
N LEU A 156 5.89 -4.53 -13.80
CA LEU A 156 5.61 -4.85 -12.40
C LEU A 156 6.77 -5.64 -11.77
N ASP A 157 7.28 -6.66 -12.46
CA ASP A 157 8.43 -7.46 -11.99
C ASP A 157 9.68 -6.60 -11.82
N LYS A 158 9.94 -5.66 -12.73
CA LYS A 158 11.07 -4.72 -12.61
C LYS A 158 10.93 -3.85 -11.36
N ILE A 159 9.76 -3.30 -11.10
CA ILE A 159 9.51 -2.47 -9.91
C ILE A 159 9.64 -3.31 -8.64
N ILE A 160 9.12 -4.55 -8.64
CA ILE A 160 9.24 -5.47 -7.49
C ILE A 160 10.71 -5.78 -7.19
N VAL A 161 11.53 -6.01 -8.21
CA VAL A 161 12.98 -6.21 -8.03
C VAL A 161 13.63 -4.95 -7.46
N GLU A 162 13.24 -3.77 -7.95
CA GLU A 162 13.78 -2.50 -7.49
C GLU A 162 13.42 -2.22 -6.02
N ILE A 163 12.15 -2.35 -5.62
CA ILE A 163 11.72 -2.16 -4.21
C ILE A 163 12.42 -3.16 -3.28
N VAL A 164 12.60 -4.41 -3.71
CA VAL A 164 13.34 -5.43 -2.94
C VAL A 164 14.80 -5.02 -2.78
N SER A 165 15.43 -4.51 -3.83
CA SER A 165 16.79 -3.98 -3.77
C SER A 165 16.89 -2.82 -2.77
N THR A 166 15.94 -1.87 -2.83
CA THR A 166 15.87 -0.74 -1.90
C THR A 166 15.68 -1.20 -0.45
N ILE A 167 14.81 -2.17 -0.19
CA ILE A 167 14.63 -2.77 1.15
C ILE A 167 15.94 -3.40 1.67
N ASN A 168 16.67 -4.09 0.79
CA ASN A 168 17.96 -4.69 1.13
C ASN A 168 19.07 -3.65 1.33
N ALA A 169 18.96 -2.46 0.73
CA ALA A 169 19.89 -1.35 0.94
C ALA A 169 19.57 -0.57 2.23
N VAL A 170 18.29 -0.38 2.57
CA VAL A 170 17.85 0.39 3.75
C VAL A 170 17.93 -0.42 5.05
N SER A 171 17.53 -1.68 5.04
CA SER A 171 17.49 -2.50 6.26
C SER A 171 18.83 -2.63 7.02
N PRO A 172 20.01 -2.73 6.36
CA PRO A 172 21.30 -2.76 7.05
C PRO A 172 21.67 -1.45 7.74
N LEU A 173 21.09 -0.32 7.32
CA LEU A 173 21.33 1.00 7.93
C LEU A 173 20.62 1.15 9.28
N ILE A 174 19.69 0.26 9.61
CA ILE A 174 18.93 0.25 10.87
C ILE A 174 19.64 -0.65 11.90
N ASP A 175 19.68 -1.96 11.64
CA ASP A 175 20.39 -2.97 12.42
C ASP A 175 20.34 -4.36 11.74
N LYS A 176 21.12 -5.32 12.26
CA LYS A 176 21.19 -6.69 11.74
C LYS A 176 19.89 -7.49 11.92
N GLU A 177 19.10 -7.19 12.95
CA GLU A 177 17.87 -7.92 13.22
C GLU A 177 16.79 -7.57 12.20
N THR A 178 16.72 -6.29 11.83
CA THR A 178 15.85 -5.72 10.82
C THR A 178 16.12 -6.38 9.46
N VAL A 179 17.39 -6.55 9.07
CA VAL A 179 17.74 -7.32 7.86
C VAL A 179 17.13 -8.72 7.85
N LYS A 180 17.23 -9.44 8.98
CA LYS A 180 16.66 -10.80 9.10
C LYS A 180 15.14 -10.77 8.96
N ARG A 181 14.47 -9.84 9.66
CA ARG A 181 13.01 -9.67 9.63
C ARG A 181 12.51 -9.27 8.24
N SER A 182 13.19 -8.34 7.56
CA SER A 182 12.85 -7.92 6.20
C SER A 182 12.94 -9.08 5.21
N LYS A 183 14.02 -9.88 5.27
CA LYS A 183 14.14 -11.08 4.42
C LYS A 183 13.01 -12.07 4.67
N GLN A 184 12.67 -12.34 5.93
CA GLN A 184 11.54 -13.24 6.25
C GLN A 184 10.21 -12.73 5.67
N LYS A 185 10.00 -11.42 5.60
CA LYS A 185 8.79 -10.82 5.02
C LYS A 185 8.76 -10.87 3.49
N LEU A 186 9.91 -10.70 2.83
CA LEU A 186 10.02 -10.75 1.36
C LEU A 186 9.97 -12.16 0.77
N PHE A 187 10.39 -13.17 1.54
CA PHE A 187 10.52 -14.55 1.05
C PHE A 187 9.47 -15.51 1.63
N LYS A 188 8.34 -15.02 2.14
CA LYS A 188 7.23 -15.91 2.51
C LYS A 188 6.61 -16.50 1.22
N PRO A 189 6.76 -17.81 0.95
CA PRO A 189 6.23 -18.40 -0.27
C PRO A 189 4.77 -18.82 -0.07
N GLY A 190 3.91 -18.49 -1.03
CA GLY A 190 2.92 -19.47 -1.53
C GLY A 190 1.54 -19.58 -0.88
N GLU A 191 1.10 -18.66 -0.01
CA GLU A 191 -0.28 -18.70 0.54
C GLU A 191 -1.24 -17.65 -0.05
N GLU A 192 -0.80 -16.83 -1.00
CA GLU A 192 -1.49 -15.55 -1.28
C GLU A 192 -2.56 -15.62 -2.38
N HIS A 193 -2.46 -16.51 -3.38
CA HIS A 193 -3.42 -16.52 -4.50
C HIS A 193 -4.83 -16.93 -4.06
N ASP A 194 -4.98 -17.99 -3.28
CA ASP A 194 -6.30 -18.44 -2.80
C ASP A 194 -6.85 -17.50 -1.72
N SER A 195 -5.97 -16.91 -0.91
CA SER A 195 -6.35 -15.85 0.02
C SER A 195 -6.90 -14.62 -0.70
N LEU A 196 -6.30 -14.22 -1.83
CA LEU A 196 -6.74 -13.05 -2.59
C LEU A 196 -8.05 -13.32 -3.32
N LYS A 197 -8.26 -14.53 -3.87
CA LYS A 197 -9.54 -14.95 -4.45
C LYS A 197 -10.66 -14.89 -3.39
N ASN A 198 -10.39 -15.40 -2.18
CA ASN A 198 -11.34 -15.33 -1.08
C ASN A 198 -11.61 -13.88 -0.64
N GLU A 199 -10.57 -13.02 -0.58
CA GLU A 199 -10.73 -11.59 -0.27
C GLU A 199 -11.64 -10.89 -1.29
N ILE A 200 -11.48 -11.19 -2.59
CA ILE A 200 -12.35 -10.67 -3.66
C ILE A 200 -13.78 -11.19 -3.52
N ASN A 201 -13.96 -12.51 -3.37
CA ASN A 201 -15.28 -13.14 -3.24
C ASN A 201 -16.03 -12.61 -2.01
N GLN A 202 -15.32 -12.40 -0.90
CA GLN A 202 -15.88 -11.87 0.34
C GLN A 202 -16.30 -10.41 0.19
N TRP A 203 -15.50 -9.59 -0.48
CA TRP A 203 -15.89 -8.21 -0.80
C TRP A 203 -17.15 -8.18 -1.68
N VAL A 204 -17.26 -9.06 -2.68
CA VAL A 204 -18.45 -9.16 -3.54
C VAL A 204 -19.69 -9.51 -2.72
N TYR A 205 -19.55 -10.44 -1.78
CA TYR A 205 -20.61 -10.81 -0.85
C TYR A 205 -21.05 -9.62 0.00
N GLU A 206 -20.11 -8.87 0.60
CA GLU A 206 -20.41 -7.69 1.42
C GLU A 206 -21.18 -6.64 0.60
N LEU A 207 -20.73 -6.34 -0.62
CA LEU A 207 -21.43 -5.41 -1.52
C LEU A 207 -22.87 -5.86 -1.81
N ILE A 208 -23.07 -7.15 -2.11
CA ILE A 208 -24.39 -7.67 -2.45
C ILE A 208 -25.32 -7.65 -1.24
N ILE A 209 -24.84 -8.09 -0.07
CA ILE A 209 -25.63 -8.11 1.16
C ILE A 209 -26.09 -6.70 1.57
N ASP A 210 -25.23 -5.70 1.40
CA ASP A 210 -25.57 -4.30 1.69
C ASP A 210 -26.68 -3.75 0.78
N LEU A 211 -26.79 -4.27 -0.45
CA LEU A 211 -27.84 -3.90 -1.41
C LEU A 211 -29.12 -4.73 -1.23
N MET A 212 -29.09 -5.84 -0.49
CA MET A 212 -30.28 -6.66 -0.29
C MET A 212 -31.29 -5.94 0.62
N PRO A 213 -32.60 -6.01 0.29
CA PRO A 213 -33.63 -5.54 1.20
C PRO A 213 -33.46 -6.25 2.55
N LYS A 214 -33.53 -5.49 3.65
CA LYS A 214 -33.42 -6.04 5.03
C LYS A 214 -34.62 -6.93 5.33
N ARG A 215 -34.60 -8.17 4.83
CA ARG A 215 -35.52 -9.26 5.17
C ARG A 215 -34.97 -10.03 6.37
N GLU A 216 -35.82 -10.87 6.96
CA GLU A 216 -35.58 -11.53 8.25
C GLU A 216 -34.35 -12.47 8.31
N ARG A 217 -33.79 -12.89 7.17
CA ARG A 217 -32.55 -13.69 7.14
C ARG A 217 -31.66 -13.31 5.96
N MET A 218 -30.47 -12.78 6.26
CA MET A 218 -29.38 -12.65 5.30
C MET A 218 -28.64 -13.98 5.16
N PRO A 219 -28.26 -14.41 3.94
CA PRO A 219 -27.47 -15.62 3.74
C PRO A 219 -26.07 -15.44 4.34
N THR A 220 -25.44 -16.51 4.81
CA THR A 220 -24.03 -16.48 5.21
C THR A 220 -23.11 -16.47 3.98
N PHE A 221 -21.83 -16.14 4.16
CA PHE A 221 -20.84 -16.18 3.07
C PHE A 221 -20.74 -17.55 2.40
N ASP A 222 -20.75 -18.63 3.18
CA ASP A 222 -20.70 -20.00 2.65
C ASP A 222 -21.98 -20.38 1.88
N GLU A 223 -23.15 -19.94 2.38
CA GLU A 223 -24.43 -20.13 1.68
C GLU A 223 -24.45 -19.37 0.36
N PHE A 224 -23.93 -18.13 0.35
CA PHE A 224 -23.80 -17.31 -0.83
C PHE A 224 -22.84 -17.92 -1.87
N LEU A 225 -21.67 -18.38 -1.46
CA LEU A 225 -20.70 -19.04 -2.35
C LEU A 225 -21.28 -20.28 -3.03
N LYS A 226 -22.01 -21.09 -2.27
CA LYS A 226 -22.66 -22.30 -2.78
C LYS A 226 -23.75 -21.96 -3.81
N GLU A 227 -24.55 -20.94 -3.54
CA GLU A 227 -25.62 -20.51 -4.43
C GLU A 227 -25.07 -19.82 -5.68
N ALA A 228 -24.04 -18.98 -5.54
CA ALA A 228 -23.37 -18.31 -6.65
C ALA A 228 -22.65 -19.29 -7.60
N SER A 229 -22.34 -20.50 -7.12
CA SER A 229 -21.79 -21.57 -7.95
C SER A 229 -22.85 -22.27 -8.81
N ASN A 230 -24.14 -22.01 -8.58
CA ASN A 230 -25.23 -22.51 -9.41
C ASN A 230 -25.16 -21.86 -10.81
N PRO A 231 -25.16 -22.64 -11.92
CA PRO A 231 -25.06 -22.10 -13.27
C PRO A 231 -26.08 -21.01 -13.62
N GLU A 232 -27.33 -21.12 -13.12
CA GLU A 232 -28.37 -20.14 -13.39
C GLU A 232 -28.11 -18.82 -12.66
N VAL A 233 -27.72 -18.90 -11.38
CA VAL A 233 -27.37 -17.73 -10.56
C VAL A 233 -26.11 -17.06 -11.11
N LYS A 234 -25.10 -17.84 -11.50
CA LYS A 234 -23.88 -17.34 -12.14
C LYS A 234 -24.20 -16.61 -13.45
N ALA A 235 -25.13 -17.12 -14.25
CA ALA A 235 -25.56 -16.45 -15.49
C ALA A 235 -26.25 -15.10 -15.20
N VAL A 236 -27.10 -15.03 -14.18
CA VAL A 236 -27.76 -13.78 -13.75
C VAL A 236 -26.77 -12.78 -13.17
N LEU A 237 -25.83 -13.23 -12.33
CA LEU A 237 -24.76 -12.38 -11.83
C LEU A 237 -23.94 -11.82 -12.99
N ASN A 238 -23.53 -12.66 -13.94
CA ASN A 238 -22.76 -12.22 -15.10
C ASN A 238 -23.51 -11.19 -15.97
N SER A 239 -24.83 -11.31 -16.13
CA SER A 239 -25.62 -10.36 -16.91
C SER A 239 -25.78 -9.01 -16.20
N GLN A 240 -26.07 -9.01 -14.89
CA GLN A 240 -26.14 -7.79 -14.08
C GLN A 240 -24.81 -7.05 -14.07
N VAL A 241 -23.73 -7.82 -13.94
CA VAL A 241 -22.39 -7.29 -13.80
C VAL A 241 -21.91 -6.72 -15.16
N LYS A 242 -22.35 -7.29 -16.29
CA LYS A 242 -22.15 -6.67 -17.62
C LYS A 242 -22.80 -5.29 -17.76
N VAL A 243 -24.03 -5.11 -17.26
CA VAL A 243 -24.71 -3.80 -17.26
C VAL A 243 -24.00 -2.77 -16.39
N LEU A 244 -23.41 -3.20 -15.28
CA LEU A 244 -22.57 -2.34 -14.43
C LEU A 244 -21.30 -1.84 -15.14
N MET A 245 -20.75 -2.59 -16.10
CA MET A 245 -19.53 -2.21 -16.83
C MET A 245 -19.76 -1.27 -18.00
N ASP A 246 -20.96 -1.27 -18.57
CA ASP A 246 -21.31 -0.42 -19.71
C ASP A 246 -21.87 0.94 -19.28
N ASN A 247 -22.12 1.13 -17.97
CA ASN A 247 -22.65 2.35 -17.38
C ASN A 247 -21.74 2.88 -16.25
N GLU A 248 -21.92 4.14 -15.85
CA GLU A 248 -21.20 4.71 -14.70
C GLU A 248 -21.68 4.06 -13.39
N PHE A 249 -20.88 3.09 -12.89
CA PHE A 249 -21.12 2.30 -11.67
C PHE A 249 -21.65 3.12 -10.47
N GLU A 250 -21.14 4.33 -10.28
CA GLU A 250 -21.53 5.22 -9.19
C GLU A 250 -22.97 5.74 -9.32
N SER A 251 -23.38 6.09 -10.54
CA SER A 251 -24.74 6.52 -10.89
C SER A 251 -25.75 5.38 -10.71
N LEU A 252 -25.32 4.15 -11.00
CA LEU A 252 -26.13 2.93 -10.90
C LEU A 252 -26.35 2.49 -9.44
N ILE A 253 -25.29 2.49 -8.63
CA ILE A 253 -25.41 2.23 -7.18
C ILE A 253 -26.33 3.25 -6.52
N LYS A 254 -26.19 4.54 -6.88
CA LYS A 254 -27.05 5.59 -6.34
C LYS A 254 -28.52 5.37 -6.72
N MET A 255 -28.80 4.99 -7.96
CA MET A 255 -30.15 4.72 -8.45
C MET A 255 -30.81 3.52 -7.76
N VAL A 256 -30.08 2.43 -7.55
CA VAL A 256 -30.56 1.24 -6.84
C VAL A 256 -30.73 1.51 -5.34
N ALA A 257 -29.82 2.26 -4.73
CA ALA A 257 -29.93 2.64 -3.31
C ALA A 257 -31.13 3.58 -3.05
N GLU A 258 -31.45 4.46 -3.99
CA GLU A 258 -32.60 5.37 -3.90
C GLU A 258 -33.93 4.67 -4.23
N ASN A 259 -33.92 3.60 -5.03
CA ASN A 259 -35.12 2.84 -5.43
C ASN A 259 -34.84 1.32 -5.47
N PRO A 260 -34.82 0.64 -4.31
CA PRO A 260 -34.40 -0.76 -4.19
C PRO A 260 -35.34 -1.79 -4.83
N ASP A 261 -36.56 -1.39 -5.22
CA ASP A 261 -37.55 -2.26 -5.85
C ASP A 261 -37.57 -2.17 -7.39
N LEU A 262 -36.65 -1.40 -7.99
CA LEU A 262 -36.55 -1.27 -9.44
C LEU A 262 -36.23 -2.63 -10.09
N SER A 263 -37.04 -3.00 -11.08
CA SER A 263 -36.74 -4.15 -11.94
C SER A 263 -35.62 -3.82 -12.92
N PHE A 264 -34.93 -4.86 -13.41
CA PHE A 264 -33.81 -4.70 -14.32
C PHE A 264 -34.20 -3.97 -15.63
N GLU A 265 -35.38 -4.25 -16.16
CA GLU A 265 -35.93 -3.59 -17.36
C GLU A 265 -36.15 -2.08 -17.13
N GLU A 266 -36.46 -1.67 -15.90
CA GLU A 266 -36.63 -0.27 -15.53
C GLU A 266 -35.28 0.43 -15.36
N ILE A 267 -34.28 -0.25 -14.79
CA ILE A 267 -32.90 0.24 -14.67
C ILE A 267 -32.28 0.47 -16.05
N GLU A 268 -32.40 -0.47 -16.99
CA GLU A 268 -31.90 -0.31 -18.37
C GLU A 268 -32.58 0.88 -19.07
N LYS A 269 -33.88 1.09 -18.82
CA LYS A 269 -34.65 2.18 -19.42
C LYS A 269 -34.29 3.55 -18.83
N GLU A 270 -33.95 3.62 -17.55
CA GLU A 270 -33.47 4.84 -16.88
C GLU A 270 -32.05 5.20 -17.34
N LEU A 271 -31.15 4.22 -17.42
CA LEU A 271 -29.78 4.40 -17.91
C LEU A 271 -29.74 4.76 -19.40
N GLY A 272 -30.61 4.16 -20.22
CA GLY A 272 -30.76 4.50 -21.63
C GLY A 272 -31.20 5.95 -21.87
N LYS A 273 -31.82 6.62 -20.89
CA LYS A 273 -32.17 8.05 -20.94
C LYS A 273 -31.03 8.96 -20.49
N LEU A 274 -30.06 8.45 -19.72
CA LEU A 274 -28.89 9.19 -19.21
C LEU A 274 -27.76 9.29 -20.24
N ASN A 275 -27.79 8.50 -21.32
CA ASN A 275 -26.89 8.61 -22.47
C ASN A 275 -27.36 9.69 -23.47
N LEU A 276 -27.40 10.95 -23.03
CA LEU A 276 -27.44 12.16 -23.86
C LEU A 276 -26.17 13.00 -23.63
#